data_AF-A0A402D349-F1
#
_entry.id   AF-A0A402D349-F1
#
_cell.length_a   1.000
_cell.length_b   1.000
_cell.length_c   1.000
_cell.angle_alpha   90.00
_cell.angle_beta   90.00
_cell.angle_gamma   90.00
#
_symmetry.space_group_name_H-M   'P 1'
#
loop_
_entity.id
_entity.type
_entity.pdbx_description
1 polymer ?
#
loop_
_entity_poly.entity_id
_entity_poly.type
_entity_poly.pdbx_seq_one_letter_code
_entity_poly.pdbx_strand_id
1 'polypeptide(L)'
;MGAVAHAAFGAECAAYPPSPSGKILVTHPNIVWRVVPKGEAHITKVTLSLNDKEVSAQFDAAKSAVTAQPDSDLTPGSYTVKCTLYFSDDCTIDQEWSFVVAEGAVASMPAATSDQKDALAVVNDIRQFISLPAFALNASLCGAAMDHTKYLDTHKEFGHTETPTLAGFTGKTPGERASAHGYPYVNYENVSSGIVSFADSILDLFDAPYHRAPFLQPGPGDFGAATISDKTTLEFGVAGKKGTVFYPFDGETGVPIQWSAPESPDPLRLWGATKPVGYIITMFYFSPDGEKISVTSASLQTASGVPVPCYVNTPANDNALSNGLFVIPQHPLKPQTTYVVTVKAATVSGADLSQKWKFTTRSGSDLELARGTLRPKGELATSK
;
A
#
# COMPACT_ATOMS: atom_id res chain seq x y z
N MET A 1 2.07 0.58 11.09
CA MET A 1 2.86 -0.38 10.27
C MET A 1 3.33 -1.50 11.18
N GLY A 2 2.78 -2.71 11.01
CA GLY A 2 3.25 -3.89 11.74
C GLY A 2 4.62 -4.31 11.21
N ALA A 3 5.59 -4.53 12.09
CA ALA A 3 6.88 -5.08 11.72
C ALA A 3 6.66 -6.47 11.08
N VAL A 4 7.10 -6.63 9.83
CA VAL A 4 7.11 -7.93 9.17
C VAL A 4 8.14 -8.79 9.90
N ALA A 5 7.68 -9.75 10.69
CA ALA A 5 8.55 -10.73 11.33
C ALA A 5 9.20 -11.58 10.23
N HIS A 6 10.52 -11.52 10.13
CA HIS A 6 11.30 -12.37 9.24
C HIS A 6 11.66 -13.64 10.01
N ALA A 7 11.24 -14.80 9.54
CA ALA A 7 11.74 -16.07 10.05
C ALA A 7 12.88 -16.54 9.14
N ALA A 8 14.11 -16.46 9.63
CA ALA A 8 15.24 -17.10 8.95
C ALA A 8 15.13 -18.62 9.16
N PHE A 9 14.58 -19.34 8.18
CA PHE A 9 14.71 -20.79 8.10
C PHE A 9 16.08 -21.11 7.50
N GLY A 10 17.05 -21.46 8.37
CA GLY A 10 18.35 -21.97 7.95
C GLY A 10 19.28 -20.99 7.23
N ALA A 11 20.40 -21.52 6.77
CA ALA A 11 21.37 -20.79 5.96
C ALA A 11 20.93 -20.66 4.48
N GLU A 12 20.01 -21.51 4.01
CA GLU A 12 19.68 -21.63 2.58
C GLU A 12 18.65 -20.61 2.08
N CYS A 13 17.76 -20.07 2.93
CA CYS A 13 16.73 -19.15 2.44
C CYS A 13 16.30 -18.08 3.47
N ALA A 14 15.49 -17.13 3.01
CA ALA A 14 14.65 -16.30 3.85
C ALA A 14 13.18 -16.67 3.58
N ALA A 15 12.45 -17.09 4.61
CA ALA A 15 11.05 -17.48 4.49
C ALA A 15 10.15 -16.51 5.26
N TYR A 16 8.95 -16.33 4.75
CA TYR A 16 7.96 -15.43 5.32
C TYR A 16 6.75 -16.25 5.81
N PRO A 17 5.94 -15.70 6.73
CA PRO A 17 4.72 -16.37 7.17
C PRO A 17 3.85 -16.78 5.96
N PRO A 18 3.39 -18.04 5.91
CA PRO A 18 2.55 -18.51 4.83
C PRO A 18 1.11 -18.00 4.95
N SER A 19 0.40 -18.03 3.83
CA SER A 19 -1.03 -17.74 3.70
C SER A 19 -1.75 -18.98 3.13
N PRO A 20 -3.02 -19.23 3.47
CA PRO A 20 -3.82 -18.49 4.45
C PRO A 20 -3.41 -18.82 5.89
N SER A 21 -3.77 -17.94 6.82
CA SER A 21 -3.68 -18.18 8.26
C SER A 21 -4.98 -17.75 8.95
N GLY A 22 -5.28 -18.35 10.10
CA GLY A 22 -6.49 -18.01 10.86
C GLY A 22 -7.78 -18.43 10.14
N LYS A 23 -8.83 -17.61 10.29
CA LYS A 23 -10.16 -17.86 9.73
C LYS A 23 -10.24 -17.29 8.31
N ILE A 24 -10.67 -18.10 7.33
CA ILE A 24 -10.90 -17.67 5.95
C ILE A 24 -12.37 -17.76 5.56
N LEU A 25 -12.77 -16.86 4.67
CA LEU A 25 -14.13 -16.64 4.20
C LEU A 25 -14.34 -17.13 2.76
N VAL A 26 -13.35 -17.82 2.21
CA VAL A 26 -13.42 -18.48 0.91
C VAL A 26 -13.26 -19.99 1.04
N THR A 27 -14.00 -20.75 0.24
CA THR A 27 -13.86 -22.22 0.16
C THR A 27 -12.71 -22.62 -0.74
N HIS A 28 -12.21 -21.72 -1.58
CA HIS A 28 -11.12 -21.98 -2.54
C HIS A 28 -9.93 -21.03 -2.35
N PRO A 29 -9.22 -21.08 -1.20
CA PRO A 29 -8.14 -20.14 -0.90
C PRO A 29 -6.89 -20.35 -1.76
N ASN A 30 -6.18 -19.25 -2.04
CA ASN A 30 -4.79 -19.29 -2.49
C ASN A 30 -3.88 -19.68 -1.33
N ILE A 31 -3.14 -20.77 -1.50
CA ILE A 31 -2.09 -21.21 -0.57
C ILE A 31 -0.77 -20.68 -1.10
N VAL A 32 -0.12 -19.80 -0.32
CA VAL A 32 1.10 -19.13 -0.74
C VAL A 32 2.12 -19.16 0.39
N TRP A 33 3.35 -19.52 0.07
CA TRP A 33 4.47 -19.41 1.00
C TRP A 33 5.65 -18.75 0.32
N ARG A 34 5.94 -17.50 0.71
CA ARG A 34 7.05 -16.73 0.14
C ARG A 34 8.38 -17.23 0.73
N VAL A 35 9.28 -17.63 -0.15
CA VAL A 35 10.60 -18.15 0.17
C VAL A 35 11.60 -17.60 -0.84
N VAL A 36 12.64 -16.94 -0.34
CA VAL A 36 13.72 -16.37 -1.14
C VAL A 36 14.99 -17.20 -0.90
N PRO A 37 15.41 -18.04 -1.86
CA PRO A 37 16.68 -18.77 -1.77
C PRO A 37 17.88 -17.81 -1.64
N LYS A 38 18.92 -18.24 -0.93
CA LYS A 38 20.18 -17.52 -0.75
C LYS A 38 21.31 -18.25 -1.49
N GLY A 39 22.29 -17.49 -1.97
CA GLY A 39 23.45 -18.05 -2.68
C GLY A 39 23.06 -18.61 -4.05
N GLU A 40 23.71 -19.71 -4.44
CA GLU A 40 23.49 -20.38 -5.73
C GLU A 40 22.43 -21.50 -5.68
N ALA A 41 21.99 -21.88 -4.47
CA ALA A 41 20.97 -22.90 -4.29
C ALA A 41 19.62 -22.42 -4.84
N HIS A 42 18.93 -23.29 -5.57
CA HIS A 42 17.60 -23.02 -6.10
C HIS A 42 16.66 -24.19 -5.83
N ILE A 43 15.37 -23.89 -5.76
CA ILE A 43 14.33 -24.89 -5.49
C ILE A 43 14.11 -25.74 -6.74
N THR A 44 14.24 -27.06 -6.59
CA THR A 44 14.11 -28.05 -7.66
C THR A 44 12.76 -28.76 -7.63
N LYS A 45 12.13 -28.85 -6.45
CA LYS A 45 10.83 -29.51 -6.27
C LYS A 45 10.06 -28.91 -5.09
N VAL A 46 8.74 -28.96 -5.18
CA VAL A 46 7.81 -28.64 -4.10
C VAL A 46 6.85 -29.82 -3.92
N THR A 47 6.57 -30.20 -2.69
CA THR A 47 5.43 -31.07 -2.36
C THR A 47 4.54 -30.37 -1.34
N LEU A 48 3.22 -30.42 -1.54
CA LEU A 48 2.26 -29.79 -0.65
C LEU A 48 1.07 -30.72 -0.41
N SER A 49 0.58 -30.76 0.83
CA SER A 49 -0.65 -31.46 1.18
C SER A 49 -1.55 -30.63 2.10
N LEU A 50 -2.86 -30.85 1.98
CA LEU A 50 -3.92 -30.36 2.86
C LEU A 50 -4.55 -31.52 3.59
N ASN A 51 -4.45 -31.57 4.92
CA ASN A 51 -4.93 -32.70 5.73
C ASN A 51 -4.46 -34.06 5.16
N ASP A 52 -3.16 -34.13 4.84
CA ASP A 52 -2.47 -35.30 4.25
C ASP A 52 -2.95 -35.69 2.82
N LYS A 53 -3.84 -34.93 2.19
CA LYS A 53 -4.17 -35.06 0.77
C LYS A 53 -3.25 -34.17 -0.07
N GLU A 54 -2.54 -34.75 -1.02
CA GLU A 54 -1.66 -33.99 -1.94
C GLU A 54 -2.43 -32.94 -2.73
N VAL A 55 -1.81 -31.78 -2.91
CA VAL A 55 -2.33 -30.65 -3.69
C VAL A 55 -1.24 -30.20 -4.65
N SER A 56 -1.62 -29.94 -5.90
CA SER A 56 -0.67 -29.44 -6.90
C SER A 56 -0.08 -28.10 -6.45
N ALA A 57 1.25 -28.05 -6.38
CA ALA A 57 2.00 -26.88 -5.94
C ALA A 57 3.22 -26.66 -6.83
N GLN A 58 3.58 -25.40 -7.01
CA GLN A 58 4.75 -25.00 -7.77
C GLN A 58 5.46 -23.84 -7.09
N PHE A 59 6.77 -23.73 -7.31
CA PHE A 59 7.53 -22.55 -6.94
C PHE A 59 7.56 -21.56 -8.11
N ASP A 60 6.94 -20.39 -7.92
CA ASP A 60 7.01 -19.26 -8.83
C ASP A 60 8.26 -18.44 -8.49
N ALA A 61 9.32 -18.62 -9.28
CA ALA A 61 10.59 -17.93 -9.08
C ALA A 61 10.47 -16.39 -9.19
N ALA A 62 9.57 -15.90 -10.05
CA ALA A 62 9.35 -14.46 -10.22
C ALA A 62 8.70 -13.82 -8.99
N LYS A 63 7.83 -14.57 -8.31
CA LYS A 63 7.21 -14.14 -7.03
C LYS A 63 8.02 -14.55 -5.80
N SER A 64 9.03 -15.40 -5.99
CA SER A 64 9.77 -16.07 -4.91
C SER A 64 8.81 -16.73 -3.91
N ALA A 65 7.87 -17.52 -4.43
CA ALA A 65 6.82 -18.10 -3.60
C ALA A 65 6.36 -19.47 -4.12
N VAL A 66 6.07 -20.37 -3.19
CA VAL A 66 5.21 -21.52 -3.46
C VAL A 66 3.79 -21.02 -3.66
N THR A 67 3.11 -21.52 -4.68
CA THR A 67 1.69 -21.26 -4.93
C THR A 67 0.96 -22.57 -5.14
N ALA A 68 -0.19 -22.72 -4.49
CA ALA A 68 -1.10 -23.84 -4.65
C ALA A 68 -2.55 -23.38 -4.46
N GLN A 69 -3.49 -24.17 -4.97
CA GLN A 69 -4.91 -24.05 -4.69
C GLN A 69 -5.49 -25.47 -4.53
N PRO A 70 -6.46 -25.68 -3.63
CA PRO A 70 -7.23 -26.91 -3.58
C PRO A 70 -7.79 -27.31 -4.95
N ASP A 71 -7.98 -28.60 -5.22
CA ASP A 71 -8.60 -29.05 -6.48
C ASP A 71 -10.13 -28.79 -6.53
N SER A 72 -10.73 -28.55 -5.37
CA SER A 72 -12.16 -28.34 -5.19
C SER A 72 -12.42 -27.45 -3.97
N ASP A 73 -13.64 -26.91 -3.89
CA ASP A 73 -14.11 -26.19 -2.71
C ASP A 73 -13.90 -27.00 -1.43
N LEU A 74 -13.30 -26.33 -0.44
CA LEU A 74 -13.12 -26.85 0.91
C LEU A 74 -14.41 -26.68 1.71
N THR A 75 -14.79 -27.70 2.47
CA THR A 75 -15.89 -27.59 3.45
C THR A 75 -15.44 -26.80 4.68
N PRO A 76 -16.36 -26.17 5.43
CA PRO A 76 -16.04 -25.55 6.71
C PRO A 76 -15.29 -26.51 7.64
N GLY A 77 -14.24 -26.01 8.31
CA GLY A 77 -13.40 -26.84 9.17
C GLY A 77 -11.93 -26.42 9.18
N SER A 78 -11.14 -27.15 9.97
CA SER A 78 -9.70 -26.92 10.10
C SER A 78 -8.91 -27.68 9.03
N TYR A 79 -7.91 -27.01 8.46
CA TYR A 79 -7.00 -27.56 7.48
C TYR A 79 -5.56 -27.33 7.91
N THR A 80 -4.73 -28.36 7.77
CA THR A 80 -3.29 -28.30 7.98
C THR A 80 -2.60 -28.42 6.64
N VAL A 81 -1.77 -27.44 6.32
CA VAL A 81 -0.88 -27.45 5.15
C VAL A 81 0.46 -28.00 5.60
N LYS A 82 0.98 -29.00 4.89
CA LYS A 82 2.37 -29.44 4.99
C LYS A 82 3.04 -29.20 3.64
N CYS A 83 4.12 -28.43 3.64
CA CYS A 83 4.88 -28.08 2.45
C CYS A 83 6.35 -28.44 2.64
N THR A 84 6.93 -29.13 1.67
CA THR A 84 8.38 -29.42 1.62
C THR A 84 8.97 -28.83 0.36
N LEU A 85 10.04 -28.05 0.54
CA LEU A 85 10.90 -27.57 -0.53
C LEU A 85 12.13 -28.44 -0.63
N TYR A 86 12.52 -28.76 -1.87
CA TYR A 86 13.77 -29.46 -2.17
C TYR A 86 14.68 -28.49 -2.94
N PHE A 87 15.92 -28.38 -2.52
CA PHE A 87 16.93 -27.51 -3.12
C PHE A 87 17.91 -28.30 -3.99
N SER A 88 18.66 -27.59 -4.82
CA SER A 88 19.65 -28.16 -5.75
C SER A 88 20.90 -28.74 -5.08
N ASP A 89 21.11 -28.45 -3.80
CA ASP A 89 22.21 -28.92 -2.96
C ASP A 89 21.78 -30.06 -2.02
N ASP A 90 20.68 -30.74 -2.36
CA ASP A 90 20.05 -31.84 -1.60
C ASP A 90 19.52 -31.44 -0.21
N CYS A 91 19.42 -30.13 0.09
CA CYS A 91 18.74 -29.65 1.28
C CYS A 91 17.21 -29.66 1.12
N THR A 92 16.49 -29.89 2.22
CA THR A 92 15.04 -29.78 2.28
C THR A 92 14.59 -28.86 3.40
N ILE A 93 13.55 -28.07 3.13
CA ILE A 93 12.90 -27.24 4.15
C ILE A 93 11.43 -27.63 4.24
N ASP A 94 11.03 -28.04 5.43
CA ASP A 94 9.64 -28.34 5.77
C ASP A 94 8.98 -27.14 6.45
N GLN A 95 7.71 -26.93 6.12
CA GLN A 95 6.85 -25.95 6.76
C GLN A 95 5.45 -26.52 6.96
N GLU A 96 4.92 -26.34 8.16
CA GLU A 96 3.57 -26.74 8.52
C GLU A 96 2.80 -25.55 9.11
N TRP A 97 1.57 -25.34 8.67
CA TRP A 97 0.67 -24.33 9.22
C TRP A 97 -0.78 -24.74 9.07
N SER A 98 -1.68 -24.03 9.75
CA SER A 98 -3.11 -24.33 9.72
C SER A 98 -3.95 -23.09 9.50
N PHE A 99 -5.14 -23.32 8.93
CA PHE A 99 -6.20 -22.32 8.79
C PHE A 99 -7.57 -22.98 8.99
N VAL A 100 -8.61 -22.16 9.13
CA VAL A 100 -9.99 -22.59 9.32
C VAL A 100 -10.87 -21.99 8.25
N VAL A 101 -11.53 -22.83 7.45
CA VAL A 101 -12.62 -22.40 6.56
C VAL A 101 -13.85 -22.11 7.41
N ALA A 102 -14.33 -20.87 7.39
CA ALA A 102 -15.49 -20.46 8.17
C ALA A 102 -16.79 -21.11 7.68
N GLU A 103 -17.75 -21.28 8.58
CA GLU A 103 -19.14 -21.49 8.18
C GLU A 103 -19.61 -20.31 7.33
N GLY A 104 -20.25 -20.60 6.19
CA GLY A 104 -20.69 -19.57 5.25
C GLY A 104 -19.60 -18.99 4.35
N ALA A 105 -18.40 -19.57 4.34
CA ALA A 105 -17.38 -19.25 3.34
C ALA A 105 -17.93 -19.41 1.92
N VAL A 106 -17.52 -18.54 1.00
CA VAL A 106 -18.01 -18.50 -0.38
C VAL A 106 -17.00 -19.06 -1.37
N ALA A 107 -17.47 -19.67 -2.45
CA ALA A 107 -16.59 -20.17 -3.53
C ALA A 107 -15.81 -19.06 -4.23
N SER A 108 -16.41 -17.88 -4.35
CA SER A 108 -15.76 -16.71 -4.91
C SER A 108 -16.28 -15.44 -4.25
N MET A 109 -15.41 -14.45 -4.18
CA MET A 109 -15.79 -13.12 -3.70
C MET A 109 -16.77 -12.47 -4.69
N PRO A 110 -17.73 -11.66 -4.19
CA PRO A 110 -18.66 -10.95 -5.07
C PRO A 110 -17.94 -10.11 -6.12
N ALA A 111 -18.59 -9.95 -7.28
CA ALA A 111 -18.11 -9.02 -8.29
C ALA A 111 -18.07 -7.59 -7.74
N ALA A 112 -17.07 -6.82 -8.18
CA ALA A 112 -16.91 -5.44 -7.72
C ALA A 112 -18.14 -4.57 -8.05
N THR A 113 -18.57 -3.76 -7.08
CA THR A 113 -19.70 -2.83 -7.20
C THR A 113 -19.37 -1.65 -8.13
N SER A 114 -20.37 -0.82 -8.45
CA SER A 114 -20.14 0.46 -9.14
C SER A 114 -19.18 1.35 -8.37
N ASP A 115 -19.42 1.52 -7.07
CA ASP A 115 -18.64 2.42 -6.22
C ASP A 115 -17.17 1.99 -6.14
N GLN A 116 -16.92 0.67 -6.15
CA GLN A 116 -15.57 0.11 -6.20
C GLN A 116 -14.85 0.41 -7.51
N LYS A 117 -15.58 0.37 -8.63
CA LYS A 117 -15.05 0.74 -9.96
C LYS A 117 -14.78 2.23 -10.06
N ASP A 118 -15.66 3.06 -9.51
CA ASP A 118 -15.49 4.51 -9.48
C ASP A 118 -14.29 4.89 -8.59
N ALA A 119 -14.11 4.24 -7.45
CA ALA A 119 -12.92 4.41 -6.61
C ALA A 119 -11.63 4.03 -7.34
N LEU A 120 -11.62 2.89 -8.04
CA LEU A 120 -10.48 2.51 -8.88
C LEU A 120 -10.19 3.56 -9.94
N ALA A 121 -11.23 4.12 -10.58
CA ALA A 121 -11.07 5.16 -11.60
C ALA A 121 -10.37 6.39 -11.03
N VAL A 122 -10.81 6.90 -9.86
CA VAL A 122 -10.15 8.05 -9.20
C VAL A 122 -8.69 7.74 -8.85
N VAL A 123 -8.40 6.56 -8.31
CA VAL A 123 -7.01 6.15 -8.00
C VAL A 123 -6.17 6.05 -9.27
N ASN A 124 -6.71 5.52 -10.35
CA ASN A 124 -6.00 5.37 -11.62
C ASN A 124 -5.84 6.70 -12.36
N ASP A 125 -6.75 7.66 -12.21
CA ASP A 125 -6.59 9.04 -12.71
C ASP A 125 -5.40 9.73 -12.02
N ILE A 126 -5.30 9.59 -10.70
CA ILE A 126 -4.13 10.05 -9.93
C ILE A 126 -2.87 9.38 -10.50
N ARG A 127 -2.85 8.04 -10.58
CA ARG A 127 -1.66 7.29 -11.04
C ARG A 127 -1.27 7.66 -12.47
N GLN A 128 -2.23 7.84 -13.37
CA GLN A 128 -1.99 8.29 -14.73
C GLN A 128 -1.38 9.69 -14.77
N PHE A 129 -1.87 10.62 -13.94
CA PHE A 129 -1.35 11.98 -13.85
C PHE A 129 0.15 12.01 -13.48
N ILE A 130 0.59 11.07 -12.64
CA ILE A 130 2.00 10.87 -12.25
C ILE A 130 2.74 9.84 -13.11
N SER A 131 2.16 9.42 -14.25
CA SER A 131 2.75 8.45 -15.20
C SER A 131 3.07 7.08 -14.58
N LEU A 132 2.27 6.62 -13.62
CA LEU A 132 2.37 5.30 -13.01
C LEU A 132 1.41 4.30 -13.68
N PRO A 133 1.76 3.00 -13.75
CA PRO A 133 0.86 1.98 -14.30
C PRO A 133 -0.45 1.89 -13.52
N ALA A 134 -1.56 1.61 -14.19
CA ALA A 134 -2.84 1.43 -13.50
C ALA A 134 -2.83 0.26 -12.51
N PHE A 135 -3.58 0.39 -11.42
CA PHE A 135 -3.99 -0.72 -10.58
C PHE A 135 -5.17 -1.47 -11.19
N ALA A 136 -5.35 -2.72 -10.75
CA ALA A 136 -6.46 -3.58 -11.10
C ALA A 136 -7.32 -3.87 -9.88
N LEU A 137 -8.64 -3.87 -10.03
CA LEU A 137 -9.56 -4.26 -8.97
C LEU A 137 -9.37 -5.73 -8.61
N ASN A 138 -9.29 -6.02 -7.32
CA ASN A 138 -9.17 -7.36 -6.77
C ASN A 138 -10.35 -7.65 -5.82
N ALA A 139 -11.12 -8.69 -6.12
CA ALA A 139 -12.35 -8.99 -5.39
C ALA A 139 -12.11 -9.31 -3.90
N SER A 140 -10.98 -9.94 -3.56
CA SER A 140 -10.61 -10.22 -2.17
C SER A 140 -10.29 -8.94 -1.39
N LEU A 141 -9.53 -8.01 -1.99
CA LEU A 141 -9.27 -6.71 -1.36
C LEU A 141 -10.55 -5.86 -1.25
N CYS A 142 -11.44 -5.94 -2.24
CA CYS A 142 -12.76 -5.30 -2.18
C CYS A 142 -13.62 -5.84 -1.02
N GLY A 143 -13.64 -7.16 -0.84
CA GLY A 143 -14.32 -7.80 0.30
C GLY A 143 -13.74 -7.35 1.64
N ALA A 144 -12.42 -7.41 1.78
CA ALA A 144 -11.72 -6.98 2.98
C ALA A 144 -11.98 -5.50 3.32
N ALA A 145 -11.92 -4.61 2.33
CA ALA A 145 -12.23 -3.20 2.52
C ALA A 145 -13.70 -2.99 2.93
N MET A 146 -14.64 -3.72 2.33
CA MET A 146 -16.07 -3.63 2.66
C MET A 146 -16.35 -4.05 4.10
N ASP A 147 -15.85 -5.22 4.51
CA ASP A 147 -16.04 -5.72 5.87
C ASP A 147 -15.39 -4.81 6.91
N HIS A 148 -14.18 -4.30 6.63
CA HIS A 148 -13.53 -3.37 7.54
C HIS A 148 -14.27 -2.03 7.65
N THR A 149 -14.75 -1.49 6.52
CA THR A 149 -15.52 -0.24 6.51
C THR A 149 -16.83 -0.39 7.28
N LYS A 150 -17.49 -1.54 7.13
CA LYS A 150 -18.70 -1.89 7.90
C LYS A 150 -18.41 -2.05 9.38
N TYR A 151 -17.29 -2.68 9.73
CA TYR A 151 -16.84 -2.80 11.11
C TYR A 151 -16.63 -1.40 11.73
N LEU A 152 -15.91 -0.51 11.05
CA LEU A 152 -15.66 0.86 11.52
C LEU A 152 -16.96 1.66 11.69
N ASP A 153 -17.89 1.58 10.73
CA ASP A 153 -19.18 2.26 10.85
C ASP A 153 -20.05 1.67 11.98
N THR A 154 -20.08 0.34 12.13
CA THR A 154 -20.91 -0.34 13.15
C THR A 154 -20.48 0.04 14.56
N HIS A 155 -19.16 0.05 14.82
CA HIS A 155 -18.60 0.31 16.15
C HIS A 155 -18.28 1.78 16.40
N LYS A 156 -18.51 2.65 15.41
CA LYS A 156 -18.16 4.09 15.44
C LYS A 156 -16.68 4.32 15.77
N GLU A 157 -15.83 3.43 15.25
CA GLU A 157 -14.38 3.47 15.42
C GLU A 157 -13.69 4.14 14.21
N PHE A 158 -12.41 4.44 14.38
CA PHE A 158 -11.50 4.87 13.31
C PHE A 158 -10.12 4.30 13.58
N GLY A 159 -9.51 3.70 12.57
CA GLY A 159 -8.17 3.11 12.65
C GLY A 159 -8.03 1.92 11.72
N HIS A 160 -6.88 1.26 11.80
CA HIS A 160 -6.50 0.14 10.92
C HIS A 160 -6.77 -1.24 11.52
N THR A 161 -7.28 -1.29 12.76
CA THR A 161 -7.35 -2.53 13.54
C THR A 161 -8.76 -2.89 13.93
N GLU A 162 -9.05 -4.19 13.95
CA GLU A 162 -10.29 -4.73 14.51
C GLU A 162 -10.02 -5.44 15.84
N THR A 163 -11.03 -5.43 16.71
CA THR A 163 -11.00 -6.10 18.01
C THR A 163 -11.65 -7.48 17.91
N PRO A 164 -10.94 -8.59 18.24
CA PRO A 164 -11.44 -9.96 18.07
C PRO A 164 -12.79 -10.28 18.71
N THR A 165 -13.16 -9.57 19.78
CA THR A 165 -14.40 -9.80 20.53
C THR A 165 -15.60 -9.04 19.98
N LEU A 166 -15.42 -8.15 19.00
CA LEU A 166 -16.49 -7.35 18.42
C LEU A 166 -17.12 -8.02 17.21
N ALA A 167 -18.43 -7.83 17.04
CA ALA A 167 -19.17 -8.38 15.93
C ALA A 167 -18.63 -7.85 14.59
N GLY A 168 -18.56 -8.71 13.57
CA GLY A 168 -17.98 -8.36 12.28
C GLY A 168 -16.45 -8.48 12.20
N PHE A 169 -15.78 -9.00 13.25
CA PHE A 169 -14.34 -9.26 13.20
C PHE A 169 -13.97 -10.28 12.10
N THR A 170 -13.09 -9.84 11.20
CA THR A 170 -12.51 -10.64 10.12
C THR A 170 -11.00 -10.80 10.26
N GLY A 171 -10.32 -9.89 10.94
CA GLY A 171 -8.89 -9.94 11.21
C GLY A 171 -8.38 -8.66 11.89
N LYS A 172 -7.39 -8.78 12.76
CA LYS A 172 -6.90 -7.63 13.55
C LYS A 172 -6.16 -6.63 12.69
N THR A 173 -5.40 -7.07 11.70
CA THR A 173 -4.57 -6.21 10.83
C THR A 173 -5.09 -6.23 9.38
N PRO A 174 -4.75 -5.24 8.54
CA PRO A 174 -5.17 -5.24 7.14
C PRO A 174 -4.76 -6.52 6.39
N GLY A 175 -3.56 -7.03 6.66
CA GLY A 175 -3.08 -8.29 6.08
C GLY A 175 -3.87 -9.52 6.53
N GLU A 176 -4.27 -9.59 7.80
CA GLU A 176 -5.13 -10.67 8.30
C GLU A 176 -6.52 -10.61 7.64
N ARG A 177 -7.10 -9.41 7.47
CA ARG A 177 -8.40 -9.25 6.79
C ARG A 177 -8.33 -9.59 5.32
N ALA A 178 -7.29 -9.15 4.62
CA ALA A 178 -7.04 -9.51 3.23
C ALA A 178 -6.86 -11.03 3.07
N SER A 179 -6.07 -11.66 3.95
CA SER A 179 -5.89 -13.12 4.00
C SER A 179 -7.20 -13.85 4.28
N ALA A 180 -8.05 -13.35 5.18
CA ALA A 180 -9.36 -13.92 5.45
C ALA A 180 -10.24 -13.94 4.19
N HIS A 181 -10.08 -12.95 3.30
CA HIS A 181 -10.78 -12.86 2.02
C HIS A 181 -10.06 -13.60 0.87
N GLY A 182 -9.00 -14.35 1.16
CA GLY A 182 -8.25 -15.14 0.17
C GLY A 182 -7.20 -14.35 -0.61
N TYR A 183 -6.88 -13.11 -0.20
CA TYR A 183 -5.76 -12.35 -0.75
C TYR A 183 -4.45 -12.77 -0.05
N PRO A 184 -3.51 -13.42 -0.75
CA PRO A 184 -2.39 -14.08 -0.09
C PRO A 184 -1.14 -13.20 0.03
N TYR A 185 -1.19 -11.96 -0.46
CA TYR A 185 -0.04 -11.07 -0.54
C TYR A 185 -0.15 -9.93 0.48
N VAL A 186 0.97 -9.26 0.70
CA VAL A 186 1.02 -8.07 1.57
C VAL A 186 0.23 -6.93 0.91
N ASN A 187 -0.53 -6.21 1.72
CA ASN A 187 -1.25 -5.00 1.34
C ASN A 187 -0.92 -3.82 2.26
N TYR A 188 -1.05 -2.61 1.72
CA TYR A 188 -1.16 -1.37 2.47
C TYR A 188 -2.62 -0.98 2.60
N GLU A 189 -2.98 -0.28 3.67
CA GLU A 189 -4.32 0.24 3.88
C GLU A 189 -4.27 1.75 4.13
N ASN A 190 -5.21 2.46 3.52
CA ASN A 190 -5.58 3.81 3.94
C ASN A 190 -7.03 3.80 4.44
N VAL A 191 -7.28 4.51 5.55
CA VAL A 191 -8.63 4.69 6.10
C VAL A 191 -8.93 6.17 6.28
N SER A 192 -10.17 6.57 6.02
CA SER A 192 -10.66 7.93 6.31
C SER A 192 -11.98 7.90 7.10
N SER A 193 -12.28 9.03 7.75
CA SER A 193 -13.54 9.26 8.45
C SER A 193 -13.95 10.72 8.31
N GLY A 194 -15.25 11.00 8.25
CA GLY A 194 -15.80 12.36 8.22
C GLY A 194 -15.97 12.95 6.82
N ILE A 195 -15.70 12.17 5.76
CA ILE A 195 -15.87 12.60 4.37
C ILE A 195 -16.86 11.65 3.67
N VAL A 196 -18.03 12.18 3.31
CA VAL A 196 -19.11 11.39 2.66
C VAL A 196 -18.83 11.14 1.18
N SER A 197 -18.20 12.10 0.48
CA SER A 197 -17.82 11.91 -0.93
C SER A 197 -16.66 10.92 -1.02
N PHE A 198 -16.89 9.76 -1.62
CA PHE A 198 -15.86 8.73 -1.78
C PHE A 198 -14.66 9.25 -2.58
N ALA A 199 -14.92 9.97 -3.67
CA ALA A 199 -13.88 10.60 -4.46
C ALA A 199 -13.08 11.63 -3.62
N ASP A 200 -13.76 12.54 -2.91
CA ASP A 200 -13.07 13.54 -2.07
C ASP A 200 -12.23 12.86 -0.99
N SER A 201 -12.69 11.74 -0.41
CA SER A 201 -11.93 10.96 0.56
C SER A 201 -10.64 10.39 -0.04
N ILE A 202 -10.70 9.86 -1.26
CA ILE A 202 -9.52 9.32 -1.94
C ILE A 202 -8.52 10.45 -2.22
N LEU A 203 -9.01 11.61 -2.66
CA LEU A 203 -8.16 12.77 -2.93
C LEU A 203 -7.51 13.32 -1.66
N ASP A 204 -8.24 13.38 -0.54
CA ASP A 204 -7.71 13.84 0.75
C ASP A 204 -6.65 12.87 1.30
N LEU A 205 -6.87 11.55 1.15
CA LEU A 205 -5.86 10.53 1.46
C LEU A 205 -4.61 10.66 0.58
N PHE A 206 -4.75 10.99 -0.71
CA PHE A 206 -3.60 11.28 -1.56
C PHE A 206 -2.89 12.58 -1.16
N ASP A 207 -3.60 13.55 -0.57
CA ASP A 207 -3.03 14.81 -0.11
C ASP A 207 -2.26 14.70 1.23
N ALA A 208 -2.56 13.67 2.03
CA ALA A 208 -1.82 13.33 3.24
C ALA A 208 -0.52 12.55 2.93
N PRO A 209 0.69 13.05 3.22
CA PRO A 209 1.95 12.47 2.76
C PRO A 209 2.25 11.02 3.14
N TYR A 210 1.93 10.51 4.32
CA TYR A 210 2.07 9.07 4.65
C TYR A 210 1.07 8.23 3.85
N HIS A 211 -0.19 8.67 3.80
CA HIS A 211 -1.25 7.98 3.05
C HIS A 211 -1.04 8.07 1.53
N ARG A 212 -0.24 9.02 1.04
CA ARG A 212 0.17 9.12 -0.36
C ARG A 212 1.03 7.92 -0.80
N ALA A 213 1.82 7.34 0.10
CA ALA A 213 2.82 6.33 -0.29
C ALA A 213 2.24 5.14 -1.06
N PRO A 214 1.14 4.48 -0.64
CA PRO A 214 0.55 3.36 -1.39
C PRO A 214 0.09 3.72 -2.82
N PHE A 215 -0.31 4.97 -3.08
CA PHE A 215 -0.67 5.45 -4.42
C PHE A 215 0.54 5.55 -5.35
N LEU A 216 1.74 5.76 -4.80
CA LEU A 216 2.96 6.03 -5.55
C LEU A 216 3.76 4.78 -5.92
N GLN A 217 3.21 3.58 -5.69
CA GLN A 217 3.89 2.33 -6.06
C GLN A 217 4.20 2.28 -7.57
N PRO A 218 5.45 1.98 -8.00
CA PRO A 218 5.89 2.15 -9.39
C PRO A 218 5.40 1.08 -10.37
N GLY A 219 4.79 0.00 -9.88
CA GLY A 219 4.28 -1.13 -10.67
C GLY A 219 2.76 -1.19 -10.73
N PRO A 220 2.21 -2.02 -11.64
CA PRO A 220 0.81 -2.41 -11.53
C PRO A 220 0.63 -3.17 -10.20
N GLY A 221 -0.58 -3.11 -9.66
CA GLY A 221 -0.89 -3.67 -8.35
C GLY A 221 -2.38 -3.90 -8.21
N ASP A 222 -2.75 -4.72 -7.23
CA ASP A 222 -4.14 -4.95 -6.88
C ASP A 222 -4.68 -3.80 -6.04
N PHE A 223 -5.97 -3.53 -6.19
CA PHE A 223 -6.68 -2.51 -5.43
C PHE A 223 -8.06 -3.01 -5.00
N GLY A 224 -8.46 -2.66 -3.80
CA GLY A 224 -9.81 -2.83 -3.30
C GLY A 224 -10.24 -1.61 -2.51
N ALA A 225 -11.54 -1.35 -2.47
CA ALA A 225 -12.04 -0.21 -1.72
C ALA A 225 -13.48 -0.44 -1.23
N ALA A 226 -13.89 0.35 -0.25
CA ALA A 226 -15.29 0.49 0.13
C ALA A 226 -15.52 1.83 0.81
N THR A 227 -16.79 2.25 0.80
CA THR A 227 -17.30 3.38 1.57
C THR A 227 -18.64 3.02 2.19
N ILE A 228 -18.87 3.44 3.44
CA ILE A 228 -20.16 3.37 4.12
C ILE A 228 -20.31 4.63 4.97
N SER A 229 -21.39 5.39 4.76
CA SER A 229 -21.60 6.69 5.41
C SER A 229 -20.42 7.64 5.16
N ASP A 230 -19.62 7.93 6.19
CA ASP A 230 -18.46 8.82 6.16
C ASP A 230 -17.13 8.08 6.32
N LYS A 231 -17.14 6.74 6.27
CA LYS A 231 -15.97 5.87 6.42
C LYS A 231 -15.54 5.36 5.07
N THR A 232 -14.25 5.44 4.78
CA THR A 232 -13.64 4.86 3.57
C THR A 232 -12.46 3.99 3.95
N THR A 233 -12.36 2.81 3.32
CA THR A 233 -11.18 1.94 3.39
C THR A 233 -10.67 1.71 1.98
N LEU A 234 -9.37 1.91 1.77
CA LEU A 234 -8.65 1.60 0.54
C LEU A 234 -7.57 0.56 0.85
N GLU A 235 -7.56 -0.51 0.07
CA GLU A 235 -6.60 -1.60 0.18
C GLU A 235 -5.75 -1.67 -1.08
N PHE A 236 -4.43 -1.66 -0.91
CA PHE A 236 -3.45 -1.65 -1.99
C PHE A 236 -2.56 -2.88 -1.89
N GLY A 237 -2.68 -3.81 -2.82
CA GLY A 237 -1.70 -4.88 -2.97
C GLY A 237 -0.31 -4.32 -3.23
N VAL A 238 0.73 -4.92 -2.62
CA VAL A 238 2.11 -4.52 -2.88
C VAL A 238 2.48 -4.88 -4.33
N ALA A 239 2.76 -3.88 -5.16
CA ALA A 239 3.02 -4.02 -6.59
C ALA A 239 4.30 -4.82 -6.94
N GLY A 240 5.18 -5.07 -5.97
CA GLY A 240 6.38 -5.88 -6.16
C GLY A 240 7.42 -5.28 -7.12
N LYS A 241 7.33 -3.99 -7.46
CA LYS A 241 8.28 -3.31 -8.34
C LYS A 241 9.18 -2.36 -7.56
N LYS A 242 10.50 -2.47 -7.78
CA LYS A 242 11.50 -1.53 -7.25
C LYS A 242 11.43 -0.20 -8.01
N GLY A 243 11.57 0.92 -7.32
CA GLY A 243 11.64 2.24 -7.94
C GLY A 243 11.52 3.38 -6.95
N THR A 244 11.94 4.57 -7.38
CA THR A 244 11.80 5.82 -6.61
C THR A 244 10.76 6.70 -7.28
N VAL A 245 9.81 7.22 -6.51
CA VAL A 245 8.75 8.10 -7.00
C VAL A 245 8.70 9.37 -6.16
N PHE A 246 8.49 10.50 -6.82
CA PHE A 246 8.52 11.84 -6.23
C PHE A 246 7.17 12.51 -6.48
N TYR A 247 6.68 13.24 -5.50
CA TYR A 247 5.48 14.05 -5.65
C TYR A 247 5.64 15.37 -4.88
N PRO A 248 5.44 16.56 -5.49
CA PRO A 248 5.16 16.78 -6.91
C PRO A 248 6.22 16.20 -7.85
N PHE A 249 5.82 15.76 -9.05
CA PHE A 249 6.75 15.19 -10.03
C PHE A 249 7.50 16.28 -10.83
N ASP A 250 8.54 15.89 -11.57
CA ASP A 250 9.33 16.85 -12.35
C ASP A 250 8.49 17.51 -13.45
N GLY A 251 8.46 18.84 -13.42
CA GLY A 251 7.67 19.65 -14.33
C GLY A 251 6.20 19.81 -13.95
N GLU A 252 5.75 19.26 -12.82
CA GLU A 252 4.35 19.41 -12.39
C GLU A 252 3.98 20.90 -12.23
N THR A 253 2.81 21.27 -12.73
CA THR A 253 2.23 22.62 -12.60
C THR A 253 0.91 22.56 -11.86
N GLY A 254 0.54 23.63 -11.18
CA GLY A 254 -0.72 23.68 -10.43
C GLY A 254 -0.64 23.05 -9.04
N VAL A 255 0.57 22.84 -8.52
CA VAL A 255 0.78 22.31 -7.17
C VAL A 255 0.15 23.24 -6.14
N PRO A 256 -0.60 22.74 -5.14
CA PRO A 256 -1.13 23.58 -4.08
C PRO A 256 -0.01 24.37 -3.38
N ILE A 257 -0.34 25.55 -2.85
CA ILE A 257 0.66 26.37 -2.15
C ILE A 257 0.85 25.96 -0.68
N GLN A 258 -0.14 25.27 -0.11
CA GLN A 258 -0.16 24.87 1.29
C GLN A 258 -0.72 23.47 1.44
N TRP A 259 -0.30 22.76 2.47
CA TRP A 259 -0.89 21.49 2.88
C TRP A 259 -1.99 21.71 3.91
N SER A 260 -3.16 21.09 3.70
CA SER A 260 -4.32 21.21 4.60
C SER A 260 -4.86 19.87 5.09
N ALA A 261 -4.62 18.77 4.36
CA ALA A 261 -5.23 17.48 4.68
C ALA A 261 -4.96 17.01 6.13
N PRO A 262 -5.95 16.42 6.81
CA PRO A 262 -5.75 15.78 8.09
C PRO A 262 -4.82 14.58 7.94
N GLU A 263 -4.01 14.31 8.94
CA GLU A 263 -3.09 13.18 8.92
C GLU A 263 -2.73 12.70 10.32
N SER A 264 -2.65 11.39 10.48
CA SER A 264 -2.20 10.74 11.70
C SER A 264 -1.22 9.61 11.36
N PRO A 265 0.04 9.66 11.82
CA PRO A 265 0.61 10.72 12.66
C PRO A 265 0.80 12.05 11.92
N ASP A 266 0.76 13.18 12.64
CA ASP A 266 1.05 14.49 12.04
C ASP A 266 2.56 14.58 11.65
N PRO A 267 2.92 14.88 10.38
CA PRO A 267 4.31 15.05 9.96
C PRO A 267 5.02 16.21 10.67
N LEU A 268 4.28 17.20 11.19
CA LEU A 268 4.83 18.34 11.94
C LEU A 268 5.20 18.01 13.40
N ARG A 269 4.74 16.86 13.93
CA ARG A 269 4.95 16.48 15.34
C ARG A 269 6.41 16.48 15.78
N LEU A 270 7.35 16.22 14.85
CA LEU A 270 8.78 16.17 15.11
C LEU A 270 9.40 17.55 15.35
N TRP A 271 8.69 18.62 14.98
CA TRP A 271 9.22 19.98 14.93
C TRP A 271 8.51 20.94 15.89
N GLY A 272 7.46 20.47 16.59
CA GLY A 272 6.58 21.34 17.38
C GLY A 272 5.90 22.42 16.54
N ALA A 273 5.82 22.21 15.23
CA ALA A 273 5.25 23.16 14.28
C ALA A 273 3.75 22.95 14.11
N THR A 274 3.05 23.98 13.63
CA THR A 274 1.62 23.93 13.33
C THR A 274 1.34 24.46 11.93
N LYS A 275 0.21 24.06 11.36
CA LYS A 275 -0.31 24.64 10.10
C LYS A 275 -0.60 26.14 10.28
N PRO A 276 -0.53 26.97 9.22
CA PRO A 276 -0.28 26.57 7.83
C PRO A 276 1.21 26.39 7.51
N VAL A 277 1.49 25.36 6.72
CA VAL A 277 2.81 25.09 6.11
C VAL A 277 2.65 24.98 4.60
N GLY A 278 3.74 25.04 3.87
CA GLY A 278 3.73 24.83 2.42
C GLY A 278 3.30 23.41 2.06
N TYR A 279 3.00 23.21 0.78
CA TYR A 279 2.68 21.88 0.27
C TYR A 279 3.84 20.91 0.51
N ILE A 280 3.52 19.72 1.03
CA ILE A 280 4.54 18.74 1.41
C ILE A 280 5.03 18.01 0.17
N ILE A 281 6.32 18.15 -0.11
CA ILE A 281 7.00 17.40 -1.16
C ILE A 281 7.49 16.08 -0.59
N THR A 282 7.30 15.01 -1.34
CA THR A 282 7.60 13.63 -0.93
C THR A 282 8.49 12.93 -1.95
N MET A 283 9.36 12.06 -1.45
CA MET A 283 10.03 11.03 -2.22
C MET A 283 9.85 9.71 -1.49
N PHE A 284 9.48 8.67 -2.22
CA PHE A 284 9.40 7.30 -1.70
C PHE A 284 10.24 6.34 -2.53
N TYR A 285 10.91 5.43 -1.84
CA TYR A 285 11.66 4.33 -2.43
C TYR A 285 10.94 3.02 -2.15
N PHE A 286 10.52 2.34 -3.22
CA PHE A 286 9.87 1.04 -3.16
C PHE A 286 10.89 -0.04 -3.46
N SER A 287 10.93 -1.07 -2.60
CA SER A 287 11.87 -2.19 -2.70
C SER A 287 11.18 -3.48 -2.23
N PRO A 288 10.94 -4.45 -3.14
CA PRO A 288 10.35 -5.75 -2.82
C PRO A 288 11.23 -6.63 -1.91
N ASP A 289 12.53 -6.36 -1.93
CA ASP A 289 13.59 -6.94 -1.11
C ASP A 289 13.71 -6.28 0.27
N GLY A 290 12.95 -5.23 0.56
CA GLY A 290 12.93 -4.53 1.85
C GLY A 290 14.14 -3.63 2.10
N GLU A 291 14.94 -3.36 1.06
CA GLU A 291 16.09 -2.47 1.08
C GLU A 291 15.70 -1.08 1.60
N LYS A 292 16.58 -0.53 2.44
CA LYS A 292 16.38 0.76 3.10
C LYS A 292 17.17 1.87 2.41
N ILE A 293 16.73 3.11 2.65
CA ILE A 293 17.43 4.31 2.17
C ILE A 293 18.05 5.08 3.33
N SER A 294 19.10 5.83 3.01
CA SER A 294 19.65 6.90 3.83
C SER A 294 19.51 8.22 3.08
N VAL A 295 19.12 9.28 3.80
CA VAL A 295 18.95 10.62 3.23
C VAL A 295 20.02 11.52 3.84
N THR A 296 20.89 12.06 3.00
CA THR A 296 21.98 12.95 3.42
C THR A 296 21.51 14.39 3.50
N SER A 297 20.72 14.85 2.53
CA SER A 297 20.18 16.21 2.52
C SER A 297 18.95 16.31 1.63
N ALA A 298 18.00 17.16 2.00
CA ALA A 298 16.92 17.60 1.13
C ALA A 298 16.72 19.10 1.29
N SER A 299 16.52 19.82 0.19
CA SER A 299 16.33 21.27 0.20
C SER A 299 15.37 21.74 -0.88
N LEU A 300 14.81 22.92 -0.66
CA LEU A 300 13.92 23.61 -1.58
C LEU A 300 14.44 25.03 -1.82
N GLN A 301 14.39 25.48 -3.07
CA GLN A 301 14.72 26.85 -3.45
C GLN A 301 13.80 27.33 -4.58
N THR A 302 13.70 28.63 -4.79
CA THR A 302 13.07 29.17 -6.00
C THR A 302 13.93 28.88 -7.23
N ALA A 303 13.36 29.03 -8.44
CA ALA A 303 14.12 28.95 -9.68
C ALA A 303 15.28 29.98 -9.76
N SER A 304 15.17 31.11 -9.05
CA SER A 304 16.24 32.12 -8.92
C SER A 304 17.31 31.78 -7.88
N GLY A 305 17.22 30.62 -7.23
CA GLY A 305 18.20 30.15 -6.24
C GLY A 305 17.99 30.68 -4.82
N VAL A 306 16.85 31.30 -4.53
CA VAL A 306 16.54 31.76 -3.16
C VAL A 306 16.11 30.56 -2.31
N PRO A 307 16.80 30.24 -1.20
CA PRO A 307 16.43 29.12 -0.34
C PRO A 307 15.05 29.30 0.30
N VAL A 308 14.30 28.21 0.43
CA VAL A 308 13.03 28.14 1.17
C VAL A 308 13.25 27.35 2.46
N PRO A 309 13.02 27.94 3.65
CA PRO A 309 13.11 27.21 4.91
C PRO A 309 12.16 26.02 4.94
N CYS A 310 12.69 24.84 5.27
CA CYS A 310 11.93 23.60 5.32
C CYS A 310 12.25 22.80 6.59
N TYR A 311 11.25 22.07 7.08
CA TYR A 311 11.48 20.89 7.90
C TYR A 311 11.72 19.68 6.99
N VAL A 312 12.49 18.69 7.47
CA VAL A 312 12.82 17.49 6.67
C VAL A 312 12.63 16.22 7.49
N ASN A 313 11.58 15.46 7.18
CA ASN A 313 11.36 14.14 7.78
C ASN A 313 12.06 13.09 6.92
N THR A 314 12.74 12.15 7.57
CA THR A 314 13.49 11.05 6.96
C THR A 314 13.38 9.81 7.84
N PRO A 315 13.81 8.62 7.39
CA PRO A 315 13.79 7.43 8.23
C PRO A 315 14.68 7.55 9.48
N ALA A 316 15.63 8.50 9.49
CA ALA A 316 16.52 8.72 10.61
C ALA A 316 15.86 9.47 11.79
N ASN A 317 14.80 10.24 11.55
CA ASN A 317 14.12 11.04 12.58
C ASN A 317 12.62 10.74 12.71
N ASP A 318 12.04 10.00 11.76
CA ASP A 318 10.61 9.73 11.70
C ASP A 318 10.33 8.22 11.68
N ASN A 319 9.85 7.69 12.80
CA ASN A 319 9.53 6.27 12.96
C ASN A 319 8.33 5.79 12.11
N ALA A 320 7.53 6.70 11.57
CA ALA A 320 6.41 6.39 10.68
C ALA A 320 6.85 6.38 9.20
N LEU A 321 8.06 6.86 8.90
CA LEU A 321 8.58 6.99 7.53
C LEU A 321 9.74 6.03 7.30
N SER A 322 9.45 4.84 6.78
CA SER A 322 10.50 3.81 6.66
C SER A 322 11.41 3.93 5.44
N ASN A 323 10.88 4.36 4.29
CA ASN A 323 11.60 4.40 3.01
C ASN A 323 11.19 5.62 2.16
N GLY A 324 11.29 6.81 2.74
CA GLY A 324 11.00 8.05 2.02
C GLY A 324 11.50 9.28 2.76
N LEU A 325 11.21 10.46 2.23
CA LEU A 325 11.44 11.74 2.90
C LEU A 325 10.30 12.70 2.63
N PHE A 326 10.09 13.63 3.55
CA PHE A 326 9.22 14.79 3.38
C PHE A 326 10.04 16.07 3.43
N VAL A 327 9.88 16.94 2.44
CA VAL A 327 10.34 18.34 2.50
C VAL A 327 9.10 19.20 2.76
N ILE A 328 9.06 19.82 3.94
CA ILE A 328 7.89 20.55 4.43
C ILE A 328 8.27 22.04 4.50
N PRO A 329 7.85 22.88 3.55
CA PRO A 329 8.14 24.30 3.61
C PRO A 329 7.49 24.92 4.85
N GLN A 330 8.24 25.71 5.63
CA GLN A 330 7.77 26.24 6.91
C GLN A 330 6.60 27.23 6.79
N HIS A 331 6.36 27.73 5.58
CA HIS A 331 5.27 28.65 5.25
C HIS A 331 4.63 28.27 3.91
N PRO A 332 3.37 28.68 3.67
CA PRO A 332 2.75 28.58 2.35
C PRO A 332 3.68 29.09 1.25
N LEU A 333 3.77 28.31 0.17
CA LEU A 333 4.55 28.67 -1.00
C LEU A 333 3.92 29.86 -1.73
N LYS A 334 4.74 30.66 -2.41
CA LYS A 334 4.24 31.71 -3.30
C LYS A 334 3.45 31.09 -4.48
N PRO A 335 2.32 31.69 -4.90
CA PRO A 335 1.58 31.24 -6.07
C PRO A 335 2.38 31.44 -7.36
N GLN A 336 2.06 30.65 -8.39
CA GLN A 336 2.67 30.72 -9.74
C GLN A 336 4.21 30.81 -9.72
N THR A 337 4.83 30.11 -8.77
CA THR A 337 6.27 30.16 -8.55
C THR A 337 6.86 28.79 -8.81
N THR A 338 7.91 28.75 -9.62
CA THR A 338 8.69 27.53 -9.83
C THR A 338 9.69 27.35 -8.70
N TYR A 339 9.64 26.17 -8.07
CA TYR A 339 10.59 25.73 -7.06
C TYR A 339 11.45 24.59 -7.61
N VAL A 340 12.66 24.48 -7.08
CA VAL A 340 13.62 23.42 -7.38
C VAL A 340 13.88 22.66 -6.09
N VAL A 341 13.62 21.36 -6.12
CA VAL A 341 13.92 20.43 -5.03
C VAL A 341 15.27 19.79 -5.32
N THR A 342 16.11 19.64 -4.30
CA THR A 342 17.36 18.87 -4.39
C THR A 342 17.40 17.87 -3.25
N VAL A 343 17.54 16.59 -3.59
CA VAL A 343 17.67 15.47 -2.65
C VAL A 343 18.99 14.77 -2.90
N LYS A 344 19.70 14.47 -1.82
CA LYS A 344 20.82 13.52 -1.80
C LYS A 344 20.45 12.35 -0.92
N ALA A 345 20.32 11.18 -1.54
CA ALA A 345 19.95 9.95 -0.86
C ALA A 345 20.63 8.76 -1.54
N ALA A 346 20.77 7.66 -0.80
CA ALA A 346 21.30 6.41 -1.34
C ALA A 346 20.59 5.23 -0.69
N THR A 347 20.55 4.09 -1.36
CA THR A 347 20.23 2.84 -0.69
C THR A 347 21.33 2.50 0.33
N VAL A 348 21.03 1.68 1.32
CA VAL A 348 22.04 1.19 2.28
C VAL A 348 23.15 0.36 1.61
N SER A 349 22.89 -0.22 0.43
CA SER A 349 23.91 -0.90 -0.38
C SER A 349 24.79 0.06 -1.20
N GLY A 350 24.51 1.37 -1.15
CA GLY A 350 25.31 2.42 -1.78
C GLY A 350 24.83 2.87 -3.17
N ALA A 351 23.67 2.40 -3.65
CA ALA A 351 23.12 2.89 -4.91
C ALA A 351 22.62 4.33 -4.76
N ASP A 352 23.04 5.23 -5.64
CA ASP A 352 22.66 6.65 -5.61
C ASP A 352 21.19 6.83 -5.99
N LEU A 353 20.46 7.54 -5.14
CA LEU A 353 19.06 7.93 -5.31
C LEU A 353 18.90 9.47 -5.36
N SER A 354 20.01 10.21 -5.49
CA SER A 354 20.00 11.66 -5.53
C SER A 354 19.20 12.18 -6.73
N GLN A 355 18.43 13.24 -6.51
CA GLN A 355 17.58 13.85 -7.54
C GLN A 355 17.52 15.35 -7.40
N LYS A 356 17.29 16.02 -8.54
CA LYS A 356 17.02 17.44 -8.61
C LYS A 356 15.95 17.69 -9.66
N TRP A 357 14.81 18.22 -9.24
CA TRP A 357 13.65 18.43 -10.11
C TRP A 357 12.95 19.73 -9.77
N LYS A 358 11.98 20.13 -10.59
CA LYS A 358 11.21 21.37 -10.38
C LYS A 358 9.71 21.13 -10.44
N PHE A 359 8.96 21.98 -9.75
CA PHE A 359 7.50 22.06 -9.87
C PHE A 359 7.05 23.52 -9.79
N THR A 360 5.83 23.81 -10.24
CA THR A 360 5.25 25.15 -10.24
C THR A 360 3.93 25.17 -9.50
N THR A 361 3.80 26.08 -8.54
CA THR A 361 2.58 26.22 -7.74
C THR A 361 1.42 26.82 -8.54
N ARG A 362 0.19 26.52 -8.11
CA ARG A 362 -1.05 27.07 -8.67
C ARG A 362 -1.22 28.57 -8.43
N SER A 363 -2.26 29.16 -9.02
CA SER A 363 -2.62 30.54 -8.77
C SER A 363 -3.21 30.73 -7.36
N GLY A 364 -3.05 31.92 -6.78
CA GLY A 364 -3.62 32.23 -5.47
C GLY A 364 -5.16 32.27 -5.47
N SER A 365 -5.78 32.55 -6.62
CA SER A 365 -7.24 32.55 -6.80
C SER A 365 -7.87 31.14 -6.79
N ASP A 366 -7.06 30.09 -6.96
CA ASP A 366 -7.53 28.69 -6.93
C ASP A 366 -7.69 28.13 -5.51
N LEU A 367 -7.47 28.96 -4.48
CA LEU A 367 -7.67 28.58 -3.08
C LEU A 367 -9.11 28.17 -2.76
N GLU A 368 -10.10 28.69 -3.50
CA GLU A 368 -11.53 28.33 -3.33
C GLU A 368 -11.98 27.11 -4.15
N LEU A 369 -11.19 26.63 -5.11
CA LEU A 369 -11.59 25.57 -6.07
C LEU A 369 -11.02 24.19 -5.76
N ALA A 370 -10.36 24.02 -4.60
CA ALA A 370 -9.46 22.91 -4.27
C ALA A 370 -10.07 21.49 -4.23
N ARG A 371 -11.36 21.31 -4.53
CA ARG A 371 -11.98 19.99 -4.72
C ARG A 371 -12.24 19.60 -6.19
N GLY A 372 -12.00 20.52 -7.14
CA GLY A 372 -12.45 20.34 -8.53
C GLY A 372 -11.37 19.91 -9.54
N THR A 373 -10.08 20.07 -9.24
CA THR A 373 -9.02 20.02 -10.26
C THR A 373 -8.37 18.66 -10.51
N LEU A 374 -8.78 17.60 -9.80
CA LEU A 374 -8.51 16.22 -10.22
C LEU A 374 -9.62 15.65 -11.10
N ARG A 375 -10.60 16.46 -11.54
CA ARG A 375 -11.53 16.06 -12.59
C ARG A 375 -10.85 16.22 -13.95
N PRO A 376 -10.67 15.16 -14.74
CA PRO A 376 -10.40 15.31 -16.17
C PRO A 376 -11.52 16.16 -16.78
N LYS A 377 -11.16 17.15 -17.62
CA LYS A 377 -12.12 17.74 -18.56
C LYS A 377 -12.52 16.65 -19.57
N GLY A 378 -13.62 15.93 -19.30
CA GLY A 378 -14.14 14.90 -20.17
C GLY A 378 -15.49 14.35 -19.69
N GLU A 379 -16.57 14.99 -20.16
CA GLU A 379 -17.94 14.50 -20.36
C GLU A 379 -18.44 13.27 -19.56
N LEU A 380 -19.27 13.52 -18.54
CA LEU A 380 -20.48 12.74 -18.33
C LEU A 380 -21.65 13.56 -18.90
N ALA A 381 -21.93 13.34 -20.19
CA ALA A 381 -23.18 13.76 -20.77
C ALA A 381 -24.30 12.97 -20.08
N THR A 382 -25.10 13.68 -19.28
CA THR A 382 -26.38 13.22 -18.78
C THR A 382 -27.28 12.85 -19.96
N SER A 383 -27.77 11.61 -20.01
CA SER A 383 -28.99 11.30 -20.75
C SER A 383 -30.05 10.78 -19.78
N LYS A 384 -31.01 11.68 -19.54
CA LYS A 384 -32.43 11.52 -19.19
C LYS A 384 -32.92 10.24 -18.52
#